data_AF-A0A2H0LWJ3-F1
#
_entry.id   AF-A0A2H0LWJ3-F1
#
_cell.length_a   1.000
_cell.length_b   1.000
_cell.length_c   1.000
_cell.angle_alpha   90.00
_cell.angle_beta   90.00
_cell.angle_gamma   90.00
#
_symmetry.space_group_name_H-M   'P 1'
#
loop_
_entity.id
_entity.type
_entity.pdbx_description
1 polymer ?
#
loop_
_entity_poly.entity_id
_entity_poly.type
_entity_poly.pdbx_seq_one_letter_code
_entity_poly.pdbx_strand_id
1 'polypeptide(L)'
;MKDIFLSMCKIKSYKECLHLFLILAAGCFFLAVLAPGLEAATFNDAASGNWNDGATWGNASPGVEGTDYPGAGDDVTIDSHTVTLAADAACDDITIS
;
A
#
# COMPACT_ATOMS: atom_id res chain seq x y z
N MET A 1 -50.29 -29.56 -6.74
CA MET A 1 -49.12 -29.97 -7.57
C MET A 1 -48.39 -28.76 -8.17
N LYS A 2 -49.09 -27.68 -8.57
CA LYS A 2 -48.49 -26.45 -9.11
C LYS A 2 -47.61 -25.68 -8.09
N ASP A 3 -47.93 -25.79 -6.81
CA ASP A 3 -47.29 -25.05 -5.72
C ASP A 3 -45.88 -25.58 -5.39
N ILE A 4 -45.65 -26.89 -5.59
CA ILE A 4 -44.35 -27.52 -5.40
C ILE A 4 -43.36 -27.07 -6.48
N PHE A 5 -43.81 -26.98 -7.74
CA PHE A 5 -42.98 -26.48 -8.85
C PHE A 5 -42.58 -25.01 -8.68
N LEU A 6 -43.48 -24.17 -8.17
CA LEU A 6 -43.18 -22.77 -7.85
C LEU A 6 -42.13 -22.65 -6.74
N SER A 7 -42.23 -23.49 -5.70
CA SER A 7 -41.27 -23.52 -4.59
C SER A 7 -39.89 -24.01 -5.03
N MET A 8 -39.83 -25.06 -5.87
CA MET A 8 -38.58 -25.59 -6.41
C MET A 8 -37.88 -24.59 -7.35
N CYS A 9 -38.63 -23.80 -8.12
CA CYS A 9 -38.08 -22.77 -9.00
C CYS A 9 -37.40 -21.63 -8.20
N LYS A 10 -38.01 -21.20 -7.09
CA LYS A 10 -37.44 -20.20 -6.18
C LYS A 10 -36.15 -20.69 -5.49
N ILE A 11 -36.13 -21.93 -5.00
CA ILE A 11 -34.96 -22.52 -4.32
C ILE A 11 -33.74 -22.62 -5.26
N LYS A 12 -33.96 -22.92 -6.56
CA LYS A 12 -32.89 -22.92 -7.55
C LYS A 12 -32.32 -21.51 -7.75
N SER A 13 -33.18 -20.50 -7.85
CA SER A 13 -32.77 -19.09 -8.00
C SER A 13 -31.98 -18.55 -6.80
N TYR A 14 -32.33 -18.93 -5.56
CA TYR A 14 -31.59 -18.47 -4.37
C TYR A 14 -30.21 -19.10 -4.23
N LYS A 15 -30.02 -20.34 -4.71
CA LYS A 15 -28.73 -21.02 -4.69
C LYS A 15 -27.74 -20.39 -5.66
N GLU A 16 -28.15 -20.07 -6.88
CA GLU A 16 -27.28 -19.39 -7.86
C GLU A 16 -26.87 -18.00 -7.36
N CYS A 17 -27.80 -17.27 -6.72
CA CYS A 17 -27.53 -15.96 -6.14
C CYS A 17 -26.59 -16.06 -4.92
N LEU A 18 -26.75 -17.09 -4.07
CA LEU A 18 -25.87 -17.36 -2.94
C LEU A 18 -24.44 -17.75 -3.38
N HIS A 19 -24.30 -18.55 -4.45
CA HIS A 19 -22.98 -18.88 -5.01
C HIS A 19 -22.28 -17.66 -5.60
N LEU A 20 -23.01 -16.80 -6.34
CA LEU A 20 -22.48 -15.53 -6.83
C LEU A 20 -22.02 -14.61 -5.69
N PHE A 21 -22.80 -14.54 -4.60
CA PHE A 21 -22.46 -13.73 -3.44
C PHE A 21 -21.22 -14.26 -2.69
N LEU A 22 -21.10 -15.58 -2.57
CA LEU A 22 -19.94 -16.23 -1.93
C LEU A 22 -18.66 -16.10 -2.77
N ILE A 23 -18.76 -16.15 -4.11
CA ILE A 23 -17.62 -15.91 -5.01
C ILE A 23 -17.16 -14.45 -4.92
N LEU A 24 -18.09 -13.50 -4.87
CA LEU A 24 -17.76 -12.08 -4.71
C LEU A 24 -17.08 -11.81 -3.35
N ALA A 25 -17.61 -12.40 -2.28
CA ALA A 25 -17.05 -12.26 -0.93
C ALA A 25 -15.68 -12.92 -0.78
N ALA A 26 -15.48 -14.13 -1.35
CA ALA A 26 -14.19 -14.81 -1.35
C ALA A 26 -13.14 -14.08 -2.21
N GLY A 27 -13.55 -13.51 -3.35
CA GLY A 27 -12.70 -12.68 -4.21
C GLY A 27 -12.23 -11.39 -3.52
N CYS A 28 -13.12 -10.71 -2.79
CA CYS A 28 -12.75 -9.54 -1.99
C CYS A 28 -11.81 -9.89 -0.83
N PHE A 29 -11.98 -11.05 -0.21
CA PHE A 29 -11.10 -11.51 0.86
C PHE A 29 -9.69 -11.86 0.36
N PHE A 30 -9.58 -12.46 -0.84
CA PHE A 30 -8.29 -12.75 -1.47
C PHE A 30 -7.54 -11.47 -1.89
N LEU A 31 -8.27 -10.41 -2.26
CA LEU A 31 -7.68 -9.11 -2.61
C LEU A 31 -7.12 -8.36 -1.39
N ALA A 32 -7.71 -8.55 -0.20
CA ALA A 32 -7.27 -7.89 1.04
C ALA A 32 -6.03 -8.52 1.67
N VAL A 33 -5.71 -9.79 1.36
CA VAL A 33 -4.55 -10.51 1.93
C VAL A 33 -3.24 -10.16 1.20
N LEU A 34 -3.30 -9.58 0.00
CA LEU A 34 -2.15 -9.18 -0.80
C LEU A 34 -1.97 -7.64 -0.85
N ALA A 35 -2.31 -6.94 0.23
CA ALA A 35 -1.83 -5.57 0.42
C ALA A 35 -0.57 -5.67 1.30
N PRO A 36 0.66 -5.48 0.78
CA PRO A 36 1.78 -5.17 1.66
C PRO A 36 1.38 -3.95 2.52
N GLY A 37 1.63 -4.04 3.83
CA GLY A 37 1.19 -3.03 4.78
C GLY A 37 1.67 -1.64 4.39
N LEU A 38 0.79 -0.66 4.51
CA LEU A 38 1.14 0.76 4.58
C LEU A 38 1.83 0.98 5.94
N GLU A 39 3.01 0.41 6.13
CA GLU A 39 3.87 0.70 7.26
C GLU A 39 4.77 1.87 6.87
N ALA A 40 4.93 2.84 7.76
CA ALA A 40 5.89 3.92 7.59
C ALA A 40 7.28 3.33 7.36
N ALA A 41 7.93 3.64 6.23
CA ALA A 41 9.30 3.21 6.01
C ALA A 41 10.24 4.13 6.79
N THR A 42 11.35 3.58 7.29
CA THR A 42 12.40 4.37 7.93
C THR A 42 13.54 4.58 6.94
N PHE A 43 13.92 5.83 6.71
CA PHE A 43 15.04 6.22 5.86
C PHE A 43 16.16 6.85 6.69
N ASN A 44 17.40 6.46 6.39
CA ASN A 44 18.62 7.06 6.95
C ASN A 44 19.46 7.66 5.82
N ASP A 45 20.13 8.77 6.10
CA ASP A 45 21.02 9.44 5.15
C ASP A 45 22.28 8.59 4.89
N ALA A 46 22.28 7.83 3.80
CA ALA A 46 23.38 6.95 3.41
C ALA A 46 24.51 7.70 2.69
N ALA A 47 24.21 8.85 2.07
CA ALA A 47 25.16 9.69 1.38
C ALA A 47 24.68 11.16 1.35
N SER A 48 25.61 12.09 1.09
CA SER A 48 25.22 13.48 0.83
C SER A 48 24.61 13.59 -0.56
N GLY A 49 23.44 14.24 -0.68
CA GLY A 49 22.69 14.27 -1.93
C GLY A 49 21.36 15.01 -1.83
N ASN A 50 20.55 14.90 -2.87
CA ASN A 50 19.23 15.51 -2.91
C ASN A 50 18.19 14.62 -2.21
N TRP A 51 17.20 15.22 -1.54
CA TRP A 51 16.10 14.48 -0.91
C TRP A 51 15.40 13.51 -1.87
N ASN A 52 15.15 13.95 -3.10
CA ASN A 52 14.40 13.19 -4.10
C ASN A 52 15.27 12.24 -4.95
N ASP A 53 16.42 11.83 -4.42
CA ASP A 53 17.30 10.85 -5.05
C ASP A 53 17.48 9.66 -4.12
N GLY A 54 17.06 8.47 -4.55
CA GLY A 54 17.21 7.25 -3.75
C GLY A 54 18.67 6.93 -3.37
N ALA A 55 19.67 7.40 -4.13
CA ALA A 55 21.07 7.23 -3.75
C ALA A 55 21.43 7.92 -2.42
N THR A 56 20.78 9.04 -2.09
CA THR A 56 20.94 9.75 -0.80
C THR A 56 20.55 8.83 0.37
N TRP A 57 19.60 7.94 0.14
CA TRP A 57 19.03 7.03 1.14
C TRP A 57 19.49 5.57 0.99
N GLY A 58 20.46 5.31 0.11
CA GLY A 58 21.03 3.98 -0.11
C GLY A 58 20.22 3.06 -1.02
N ASN A 59 19.26 3.61 -1.76
CA ASN A 59 18.34 2.89 -2.65
C ASN A 59 18.59 3.21 -4.14
N ALA A 60 17.70 2.76 -5.03
CA ALA A 60 17.85 2.98 -6.47
C ALA A 60 17.68 4.47 -6.83
N SER A 61 18.45 4.95 -7.81
CA SER A 61 18.46 6.35 -8.25
C SER A 61 17.98 6.49 -9.71
N PRO A 62 17.15 7.50 -10.05
CA PRO A 62 16.63 8.56 -9.17
C PRO A 62 15.60 8.06 -8.14
N GLY A 63 15.04 6.86 -8.32
CA GLY A 63 14.15 6.20 -7.35
C GLY A 63 12.69 6.65 -7.39
N VAL A 64 11.87 6.07 -6.51
CA VAL A 64 10.43 6.33 -6.32
C VAL A 64 10.15 6.81 -4.89
N GLU A 65 9.27 7.82 -4.73
CA GLU A 65 8.84 8.33 -3.42
C GLU A 65 8.13 7.24 -2.60
N GLY A 66 8.43 7.18 -1.30
CA GLY A 66 7.91 6.16 -0.39
C GLY A 66 8.47 4.76 -0.63
N THR A 67 9.49 4.62 -1.46
CA THR A 67 10.16 3.34 -1.72
C THR A 67 11.68 3.50 -1.71
N ASP A 68 12.22 4.38 -2.54
CA ASP A 68 13.65 4.64 -2.65
C ASP A 68 14.06 5.93 -1.92
N TYR A 69 13.15 6.90 -1.79
CA TYR A 69 13.32 8.10 -0.98
C TYR A 69 12.04 8.40 -0.17
N PRO A 70 12.12 9.18 0.94
CA PRO A 70 10.99 9.38 1.85
C PRO A 70 9.83 10.12 1.20
N GLY A 71 8.62 9.66 1.51
CA GLY A 71 7.35 10.34 1.27
C GLY A 71 6.61 10.67 2.58
N ALA A 72 5.42 11.24 2.45
CA ALA A 72 4.67 11.88 3.54
C ALA A 72 4.29 11.01 4.75
N GLY A 73 4.49 9.68 4.70
CA GLY A 73 4.20 8.77 5.81
C GLY A 73 5.44 8.09 6.40
N ASP A 74 6.63 8.52 5.99
CA ASP A 74 7.89 7.84 6.33
C ASP A 74 8.67 8.60 7.41
N ASP A 75 9.46 7.85 8.19
CA ASP A 75 10.32 8.38 9.24
C ASP A 75 11.74 8.60 8.69
N VAL A 76 12.30 9.79 8.93
CA VAL A 76 13.59 10.20 8.39
C VAL A 76 14.58 10.50 9.50
N THR A 77 15.76 9.90 9.42
CA THR A 77 16.93 10.25 10.24
C THR A 77 18.03 10.82 9.36
N ILE A 78 18.55 11.99 9.74
CA ILE A 78 19.71 12.64 9.11
C ILE A 78 20.75 12.87 10.21
N ASP A 79 21.78 12.02 10.26
CA ASP A 79 22.75 12.00 11.36
C ASP A 79 24.22 11.96 10.91
N SER A 80 24.48 11.81 9.61
CA SER A 80 25.83 11.49 9.12
C SER A 80 26.25 12.25 7.85
N HIS A 81 25.31 12.80 7.09
CA HIS A 81 25.48 13.39 5.77
C HIS A 81 24.62 14.65 5.59
N THR A 82 24.85 15.35 4.46
CA THR A 82 24.07 16.54 4.09
C THR A 82 23.01 16.19 3.06
N VAL A 83 21.73 16.37 3.42
CA VAL A 83 20.59 16.23 2.49
C VAL A 83 20.14 17.61 2.02
N THR A 84 20.00 17.79 0.71
CA THR A 84 19.56 19.05 0.09
C THR A 84 18.14 18.93 -0.43
N LEU A 85 17.27 19.89 -0.08
CA LEU A 85 15.93 20.01 -0.66
C LEU A 85 15.96 20.97 -1.85
N ALA A 86 15.61 20.46 -3.04
CA ALA A 86 15.48 21.25 -4.26
C ALA A 86 14.02 21.71 -4.54
N ALA A 87 13.06 21.10 -3.85
CA ALA A 87 11.63 21.40 -3.89
C ALA A 87 11.00 20.99 -2.54
N ASP A 88 9.72 21.29 -2.35
CA ASP A 88 8.96 20.84 -1.19
C ASP A 88 8.99 19.31 -1.11
N ALA A 89 9.18 18.80 0.11
CA ALA A 89 9.24 17.38 0.42
C ALA A 89 8.41 17.08 1.67
N ALA A 90 7.97 15.83 1.82
CA ALA A 90 7.15 15.40 2.94
C ALA A 90 7.73 14.14 3.60
N CYS A 91 7.56 14.05 4.91
CA CYS A 91 7.82 12.90 5.79
C CYS A 91 6.85 12.99 6.98
N ASP A 92 6.70 11.91 7.74
CA ASP A 92 5.94 11.94 9.00
C ASP A 92 6.79 12.61 10.09
N ASP A 93 7.87 11.95 10.50
CA ASP A 93 8.85 12.47 11.45
C ASP A 93 10.23 12.67 10.81
N ILE A 94 10.94 13.71 11.25
CA ILE A 94 12.35 13.95 10.89
C ILE A 94 13.19 14.20 12.14
N THR A 95 14.24 13.40 12.32
CA THR A 95 15.25 13.55 13.37
C THR A 95 16.56 14.02 12.76
N ILE A 96 17.15 15.09 13.32
CA ILE A 96 18.44 15.66 12.91
C ILE A 96 19.33 15.74 14.16
N SER A 97 20.54 15.18 14.10
CA SER A 97 21.48 15.12 15.24
C SER A 97 22.93 15.35 14.85
#